data_AF-A0A7C2WT19-F1
#
_entry.id   AF-A0A7C2WT19-F1
#
_cell.length_a   1.000
_cell.length_b   1.000
_cell.length_c   1.000
_cell.angle_alpha   90.00
_cell.angle_beta   90.00
_cell.angle_gamma   90.00
#
_symmetry.space_group_name_H-M   'P 1'
#
loop_
_entity.id
_entity.type
_entity.pdbx_description
1 polymer ?
#
loop_
_entity_poly.entity_id
_entity_poly.type
_entity_poly.pdbx_seq_one_letter_code
_entity_poly.pdbx_strand_id
1 'polypeptide(L)'
;MNKKSFLFISLFLIAVNLTTAQFYFFGRNKVTYEDFDWKLLKTDHFDIYYSGEFLEIAEIGAQYAEEAFDEYKVKFNDYITRRIPLVFYNTHIQFQQTNIVPYFIPEGVGGFFEFLKGRVVIPYMGSLDKFRHVIRHELVHVFMTSKLYNLQADRRIAVKKMPPLWFVEGLAEYWSYHWDTQAEMILRDAVLNNYFVPLKDMLRIYGSFLMYKEGQNFLMFVAEEYGEEKILQFMENIWRFSNFEDVIEYTLEESIEEIDEKWTHSLKQKYYPLYTNKFPHTVKSKKITQKGFNFSPAVYQDQSTKEIYFIGNHDGYASVFKIIYDEDSKSWSESIKIVQGERSEVFESFHLMELSLSVSNNGKVAFVSKSGGSDAIH
;
A
#
# COMPACT_ATOMS: atom_id res chain seq x y z
N MET A 1 -51.07 -4.88 5.65
CA MET A 1 -50.24 -3.66 5.72
C MET A 1 -50.88 -2.59 4.84
N ASN A 2 -51.19 -1.40 5.37
CA ASN A 2 -51.78 -0.32 4.57
C ASN A 2 -50.78 0.16 3.50
N LYS A 3 -51.27 0.59 2.32
CA LYS A 3 -50.41 1.09 1.22
C LYS A 3 -49.44 2.19 1.69
N LYS A 4 -49.86 3.02 2.65
CA LYS A 4 -49.02 4.04 3.30
C LYS A 4 -47.84 3.44 4.10
N SER A 5 -48.05 2.32 4.78
CA SER A 5 -47.01 1.61 5.52
C SER A 5 -45.99 0.93 4.58
N PHE A 6 -46.44 0.42 3.42
CA PHE A 6 -45.54 -0.14 2.41
C PHE A 6 -44.66 0.93 1.77
N LEU A 7 -45.22 2.11 1.50
CA LEU A 7 -44.48 3.25 0.95
C LEU A 7 -43.43 3.77 1.94
N PHE A 8 -43.77 3.84 3.24
CA PHE A 8 -42.83 4.26 4.29
C PHE A 8 -41.68 3.28 4.47
N ILE A 9 -41.95 1.97 4.44
CA ILE A 9 -40.92 0.91 4.53
C ILE A 9 -40.02 0.93 3.30
N SER A 10 -40.58 1.14 2.11
CA SER A 10 -39.81 1.27 0.87
C SER A 10 -38.93 2.54 0.86
N LEU A 11 -39.45 3.67 1.36
CA LEU A 11 -38.67 4.91 1.50
C LEU A 11 -37.53 4.76 2.53
N PHE A 12 -37.77 4.03 3.62
CA PHE A 12 -36.76 3.74 4.65
C PHE A 12 -35.68 2.78 4.13
N LEU A 13 -36.05 1.73 3.38
CA LEU A 13 -35.10 0.82 2.74
C LEU A 13 -34.25 1.50 1.65
N ILE A 14 -34.80 2.50 0.95
CA ILE A 14 -34.03 3.32 -0.01
C ILE A 14 -33.08 4.27 0.74
N ALA A 15 -33.50 4.85 1.87
CA ALA A 15 -32.66 5.72 2.69
C ALA A 15 -31.50 4.97 3.36
N VAL A 16 -31.69 3.70 3.75
CA VAL A 16 -30.64 2.85 4.35
C VAL A 16 -29.54 2.47 3.35
N ASN A 17 -29.82 2.50 2.04
CA ASN A 17 -28.82 2.23 1.00
C ASN A 17 -28.01 3.48 0.56
N LEU A 18 -28.35 4.67 1.06
CA LEU A 18 -27.68 5.94 0.72
C LEU A 18 -26.68 6.42 1.78
N THR A 19 -26.47 5.66 2.86
CA THR A 19 -25.56 6.02 3.96
C THR A 19 -24.14 5.48 3.78
N THR A 20 -23.61 5.43 2.56
CA THR A 20 -22.19 5.13 2.30
C THR A 20 -21.28 6.36 2.39
N ALA A 21 -21.83 7.54 2.71
CA ALA A 21 -21.07 8.78 2.82
C ALA A 21 -20.11 8.85 4.03
N GLN A 22 -20.07 7.85 4.92
CA GLN A 22 -19.23 7.85 6.13
C GLN A 22 -17.86 7.16 5.94
N PHE A 23 -17.28 7.19 4.74
CA PHE A 23 -15.93 6.66 4.51
C PHE A 23 -14.88 7.74 4.72
N TYR A 24 -14.03 7.55 5.74
CA TYR A 24 -12.73 8.16 6.11
C TYR A 24 -12.52 9.69 6.04
N PHE A 25 -13.28 10.45 5.26
CA PHE A 25 -12.99 11.84 4.90
C PHE A 25 -14.23 12.75 4.81
N PHE A 26 -15.41 12.26 5.19
CA PHE A 26 -16.63 13.06 5.21
C PHE A 26 -16.46 14.32 6.08
N GLY A 27 -16.77 15.48 5.51
CA GLY A 27 -16.65 16.77 6.21
C GLY A 27 -15.22 17.31 6.32
N ARG A 28 -14.22 16.70 5.68
CA ARG A 28 -12.84 17.22 5.60
C ARG A 28 -12.59 17.87 4.23
N ASN A 29 -11.87 19.00 4.23
CA ASN A 29 -11.41 19.66 3.00
C ASN A 29 -9.96 19.25 2.69
N LYS A 30 -9.65 19.06 1.41
CA LYS A 30 -8.27 18.89 0.95
C LYS A 30 -7.59 20.26 0.93
N VAL A 31 -6.86 20.56 2.00
CA VAL A 31 -6.18 21.85 2.18
C VAL A 31 -4.93 21.88 1.30
N THR A 32 -4.73 23.00 0.62
CA THR A 32 -3.51 23.31 -0.14
C THR A 32 -2.82 24.47 0.57
N TYR A 33 -1.56 24.25 0.93
CA TYR A 33 -0.69 25.21 1.63
C TYR A 33 0.26 25.91 0.66
N GLU A 34 0.69 25.21 -0.39
CA GLU A 34 1.73 25.68 -1.31
C GLU A 34 1.19 25.94 -2.71
N ASP A 35 1.70 27.01 -3.33
CA ASP A 35 1.60 27.26 -4.77
C ASP A 35 2.84 26.68 -5.46
N PHE A 36 2.60 25.77 -6.41
CA PHE A 36 3.68 25.07 -7.12
C PHE A 36 4.08 25.83 -8.40
N ASP A 37 5.33 26.29 -8.47
CA ASP A 37 5.96 26.77 -9.71
C ASP A 37 6.47 25.57 -10.53
N TRP A 38 5.58 25.03 -11.37
CA TRP A 38 5.85 23.83 -12.16
C TRP A 38 6.83 24.09 -13.30
N LYS A 39 7.88 23.28 -13.34
CA LYS A 39 8.87 23.20 -14.41
C LYS A 39 8.73 21.87 -15.15
N LEU A 40 9.18 21.85 -16.39
CA LEU A 40 9.09 20.68 -17.27
C LEU A 40 10.48 20.23 -17.72
N LEU A 41 10.85 19.01 -17.36
CA LEU A 41 11.98 18.27 -17.89
C LEU A 41 11.47 17.27 -18.93
N LYS A 42 12.12 17.20 -20.08
CA LYS A 42 11.72 16.33 -21.19
C LYS A 42 12.79 15.31 -21.47
N THR A 43 12.39 14.06 -21.66
CA THR A 43 13.24 12.97 -22.15
C THR A 43 12.67 12.42 -23.45
N ASP A 44 13.16 11.28 -23.92
CA ASP A 44 12.63 10.62 -25.11
C ASP A 44 11.19 10.13 -24.86
N HIS A 45 10.95 9.49 -23.72
CA HIS A 45 9.69 8.83 -23.41
C HIS A 45 8.86 9.52 -22.32
N PHE A 46 9.35 10.58 -21.67
CA PHE A 46 8.66 11.23 -20.55
C PHE A 46 8.58 12.76 -20.66
N ASP A 47 7.46 13.29 -20.18
CA ASP A 47 7.29 14.70 -19.83
C ASP A 47 7.21 14.78 -18.29
N ILE A 48 8.26 15.28 -17.65
CA ILE A 48 8.46 15.23 -16.20
C ILE A 48 8.23 16.60 -15.58
N TYR A 49 7.17 16.72 -14.79
CA TYR A 49 6.79 17.91 -14.06
C TYR A 49 7.38 17.86 -12.65
N TYR A 50 8.11 18.91 -12.26
CA TYR A 50 8.69 19.07 -10.93
C TYR A 50 8.58 20.54 -10.49
N SER A 51 8.84 20.84 -9.22
CA SER A 51 8.75 22.22 -8.71
C SER A 51 9.90 22.58 -7.77
N GLY A 52 10.20 23.87 -7.63
CA GLY A 52 11.24 24.39 -6.73
C GLY A 52 12.67 24.07 -7.18
N GLU A 53 13.55 23.79 -6.22
CA GLU A 53 14.98 23.44 -6.40
C GLU A 53 15.21 21.95 -6.67
N PHE A 54 14.18 21.22 -7.10
CA PHE A 54 14.19 19.76 -7.21
C PHE A 54 14.74 19.20 -8.53
N LEU A 55 15.48 20.02 -9.30
CA LEU A 55 15.96 19.64 -10.63
C LEU A 55 16.86 18.40 -10.59
N GLU A 56 17.83 18.35 -9.66
CA GLU A 56 18.76 17.23 -9.55
C GLU A 56 18.03 15.90 -9.31
N ILE A 57 17.06 15.88 -8.39
CA ILE A 57 16.27 14.66 -8.12
C ILE A 57 15.35 14.34 -9.30
N ALA A 58 14.81 15.35 -9.98
CA ALA A 58 14.01 15.14 -11.19
C ALA A 58 14.84 14.52 -12.33
N GLU A 59 16.10 14.92 -12.50
CA GLU A 59 17.03 14.33 -13.47
C GLU A 59 17.39 12.89 -13.11
N ILE A 60 17.64 12.59 -11.83
CA ILE A 60 17.85 11.22 -11.36
C ILE A 60 16.59 10.36 -11.59
N GLY A 61 15.41 10.88 -11.26
CA GLY A 61 14.14 10.21 -11.53
C GLY A 61 13.89 9.98 -13.02
N ALA A 62 14.29 10.93 -13.87
CA ALA A 62 14.22 10.81 -15.32
C ALA A 62 15.08 9.64 -15.83
N GLN A 63 16.32 9.52 -15.32
CA GLN A 63 17.18 8.39 -15.65
C GLN A 63 16.54 7.06 -15.24
N TYR A 64 16.02 6.96 -14.01
CA TYR A 64 15.36 5.73 -13.55
C TYR A 64 14.12 5.38 -14.38
N ALA A 65 13.36 6.38 -14.82
CA ALA A 65 12.19 6.17 -15.66
C ALA A 65 12.57 5.67 -17.06
N GLU A 66 13.62 6.23 -17.67
CA GLU A 66 14.13 5.77 -18.98
C GLU A 66 14.71 4.35 -18.91
N GLU A 67 15.48 4.03 -17.87
CA GLU A 67 15.96 2.66 -17.62
C GLU A 67 14.79 1.66 -17.50
N ALA A 68 13.76 2.02 -16.74
CA ALA A 68 12.57 1.20 -16.57
C ALA A 68 11.78 1.07 -17.88
N PHE A 69 11.69 2.13 -18.69
CA PHE A 69 11.04 2.09 -19.98
C PHE A 69 11.73 1.10 -20.93
N ASP A 70 13.06 1.14 -20.99
CA ASP A 70 13.86 0.24 -21.83
C ASP A 70 13.71 -1.23 -21.44
N GLU A 71 13.56 -1.51 -20.15
CA GLU A 71 13.27 -2.85 -19.64
C GLU A 71 11.83 -3.28 -19.99
N TYR A 72 10.85 -2.44 -19.64
CA TYR A 72 9.44 -2.83 -19.71
C TYR A 72 8.89 -2.89 -21.13
N LYS A 73 9.44 -2.13 -22.09
CA LYS A 73 9.07 -2.29 -23.51
C LYS A 73 9.37 -3.70 -24.02
N VAL A 74 10.44 -4.32 -23.54
CA VAL A 74 10.81 -5.70 -23.87
C VAL A 74 9.96 -6.68 -23.06
N LYS A 75 9.89 -6.47 -21.74
CA LYS A 75 9.20 -7.39 -20.82
C LYS A 75 7.71 -7.55 -21.12
N PHE A 76 7.04 -6.47 -21.49
CA PHE A 76 5.63 -6.48 -21.89
C PHE A 76 5.44 -6.80 -23.37
N ASN A 77 6.49 -6.77 -24.19
CA ASN A 77 6.41 -6.80 -25.65
C ASN A 77 5.38 -5.76 -26.17
N ASP A 78 5.49 -4.52 -25.67
CA ASP A 78 4.62 -3.39 -26.01
C ASP A 78 5.43 -2.10 -26.03
N TYR A 79 5.17 -1.21 -26.99
CA TYR A 79 5.90 0.04 -27.13
C TYR A 79 4.95 1.24 -27.07
N ILE A 80 5.12 2.06 -26.05
CA ILE A 80 4.31 3.27 -25.84
C ILE A 80 4.91 4.43 -26.64
N THR A 81 4.19 4.89 -27.66
CA THR A 81 4.68 5.93 -28.58
C THR A 81 4.52 7.37 -28.08
N ARG A 82 3.60 7.60 -27.14
CA ARG A 82 3.39 8.91 -26.52
C ARG A 82 4.28 9.08 -25.29
N ARG A 83 4.74 10.29 -25.03
CA ARG A 83 5.43 10.60 -23.77
C ARG A 83 4.50 10.38 -22.58
N ILE A 84 5.00 9.73 -21.55
CA ILE A 84 4.27 9.48 -20.30
C ILE A 84 4.49 10.69 -19.38
N PRO A 85 3.42 11.34 -18.90
CA PRO A 85 3.55 12.41 -17.91
C PRO A 85 3.96 11.83 -16.55
N LEU A 86 5.10 12.27 -16.01
CA LEU A 86 5.52 12.02 -14.63
C LEU A 86 5.39 13.32 -13.83
N VAL A 87 4.91 13.25 -12.60
CA VAL A 87 4.82 14.40 -11.71
C VAL A 87 5.54 14.05 -10.41
N PHE A 88 6.65 14.75 -10.16
CA PHE A 88 7.46 14.56 -8.96
C PHE A 88 7.18 15.66 -7.94
N TYR A 89 6.94 15.23 -6.70
CA TYR A 89 6.80 16.09 -5.54
C TYR A 89 8.00 15.94 -4.62
N ASN A 90 8.42 17.02 -3.96
CA ASN A 90 9.66 17.02 -3.19
C ASN A 90 9.47 16.34 -1.83
N THR A 91 8.24 16.32 -1.33
CA THR A 91 7.86 15.70 -0.06
C THR A 91 6.51 14.98 -0.19
N HIS A 92 6.24 14.05 0.72
CA HIS A 92 4.92 13.40 0.81
C HIS A 92 3.81 14.40 1.14
N ILE A 93 4.09 15.42 1.96
CA ILE A 93 3.11 16.48 2.30
C ILE A 93 2.68 17.28 1.07
N GLN A 94 3.61 17.61 0.16
CA GLN A 94 3.29 18.26 -1.10
C GLN A 94 2.47 17.35 -2.02
N PHE A 95 2.84 16.07 -2.10
CA PHE A 95 2.11 15.07 -2.88
C PHE A 95 0.66 14.90 -2.43
N GLN A 96 0.40 14.90 -1.13
CA GLN A 96 -0.97 14.87 -0.58
C GLN A 96 -1.82 16.07 -1.02
N GLN A 97 -1.20 17.21 -1.35
CA GLN A 97 -1.87 18.42 -1.83
C GLN A 97 -2.18 18.40 -3.33
N THR A 98 -1.80 17.35 -4.06
CA THR A 98 -1.99 17.30 -5.51
C THR A 98 -3.45 17.45 -5.93
N ASN A 99 -3.70 18.29 -6.94
CA ASN A 99 -5.02 18.42 -7.59
C ASN A 99 -5.21 17.43 -8.75
N ILE A 100 -4.28 16.49 -8.95
CA ILE A 100 -4.37 15.47 -10.00
C ILE A 100 -5.53 14.52 -9.75
N VAL A 101 -5.79 14.20 -8.48
CA VAL A 101 -6.93 13.41 -8.00
C VAL A 101 -7.71 14.18 -6.92
N PRO A 102 -9.06 14.11 -6.94
CA PRO A 102 -9.90 14.90 -6.03
C PRO A 102 -9.98 14.31 -4.61
N TYR A 103 -9.57 13.05 -4.43
CA TYR A 103 -9.62 12.36 -3.13
C TYR A 103 -8.36 12.61 -2.29
N PHE A 104 -8.47 12.32 -0.99
CA PHE A 104 -7.35 12.33 -0.07
C PHE A 104 -6.40 11.17 -0.35
N ILE A 105 -5.10 11.46 -0.30
CA ILE A 105 -4.07 10.46 -0.46
C ILE A 105 -3.61 10.05 0.95
N PRO A 106 -3.77 8.77 1.34
CA PRO A 106 -3.29 8.28 2.61
C PRO A 106 -1.75 8.38 2.74
N GLU A 107 -1.26 8.52 3.98
CA GLU A 107 0.18 8.52 4.33
C GLU A 107 0.94 7.30 3.76
N GLY A 108 0.27 6.15 3.65
CA GLY A 108 0.89 4.91 3.14
C GLY A 108 1.05 4.84 1.61
N VAL A 109 0.57 5.82 0.85
CA VAL A 109 0.65 5.79 -0.62
C VAL A 109 1.99 6.35 -1.08
N GLY A 110 2.83 5.48 -1.65
CA GLY A 110 4.17 5.82 -2.15
C GLY A 110 4.19 6.54 -3.50
N GLY A 111 3.12 6.42 -4.28
CA GLY A 111 2.94 6.94 -5.63
C GLY A 111 1.61 6.43 -6.20
N PHE A 112 1.18 6.93 -7.35
CA PHE A 112 0.07 6.33 -8.09
C PHE A 112 0.09 6.62 -9.59
N PHE A 113 -0.50 5.70 -10.35
CA PHE A 113 -0.87 5.87 -11.75
C PHE A 113 -2.34 6.27 -11.91
N GLU A 114 -2.57 7.40 -12.58
CA GLU A 114 -3.88 7.97 -12.86
C GLU A 114 -4.33 7.60 -14.28
N PHE A 115 -5.27 6.67 -14.39
CA PHE A 115 -5.66 6.04 -15.65
C PHE A 115 -6.29 6.97 -16.71
N LEU A 116 -7.02 8.02 -16.32
CA LEU A 116 -7.79 8.86 -17.27
C LEU A 116 -6.87 9.69 -18.15
N LYS A 117 -5.83 10.29 -17.58
CA LYS A 117 -4.84 11.06 -18.35
C LYS A 117 -3.48 10.36 -18.46
N GLY A 118 -3.35 9.16 -17.89
CA GLY A 118 -2.14 8.35 -17.95
C GLY A 118 -0.95 8.98 -17.23
N ARG A 119 -1.20 9.66 -16.10
CA ARG A 119 -0.17 10.40 -15.33
C ARG A 119 0.37 9.52 -14.20
N VAL A 120 1.67 9.49 -14.02
CA VAL A 120 2.30 8.89 -12.83
C VAL A 120 2.70 10.00 -11.87
N VAL A 121 2.36 9.85 -10.59
CA VAL A 121 2.55 10.89 -9.58
C VAL A 121 3.29 10.31 -8.39
N ILE A 122 4.47 10.84 -8.07
CA ILE A 122 5.39 10.25 -7.10
C ILE A 122 6.02 11.33 -6.20
N PRO A 123 5.90 11.25 -4.87
CA PRO A 123 6.75 11.99 -3.95
C PRO A 123 8.15 11.38 -3.82
N TYR A 124 9.13 12.25 -3.58
CA TYR A 124 10.39 11.82 -3.01
C TYR A 124 10.30 11.77 -1.49
N MET A 125 10.80 10.67 -0.92
CA MET A 125 10.76 10.38 0.52
C MET A 125 12.17 10.30 1.13
N GLY A 126 13.16 11.01 0.56
CA GLY A 126 14.53 11.05 1.09
C GLY A 126 15.40 9.82 0.77
N SER A 127 14.91 8.85 0.00
CA SER A 127 15.67 7.66 -0.41
C SER A 127 15.62 7.47 -1.92
N LEU A 128 16.78 7.48 -2.58
CA LEU A 128 16.89 7.25 -4.02
C LEU A 128 16.49 5.81 -4.40
N ASP A 129 16.79 4.84 -3.55
CA ASP A 129 16.43 3.44 -3.78
C ASP A 129 14.91 3.24 -3.76
N LYS A 130 14.23 3.82 -2.75
CA LYS A 130 12.75 3.84 -2.72
C LYS A 130 12.17 4.61 -3.90
N PHE A 131 12.76 5.73 -4.27
CA PHE A 131 12.30 6.52 -5.41
C PHE A 131 12.39 5.74 -6.72
N ARG A 132 13.52 5.05 -6.95
CA ARG A 132 13.71 4.14 -8.09
C ARG A 132 12.68 3.01 -8.08
N HIS A 133 12.46 2.37 -6.93
CA HIS A 133 11.45 1.34 -6.74
C HIS A 133 10.05 1.84 -7.16
N VAL A 134 9.60 2.98 -6.61
CA VAL A 134 8.25 3.49 -6.88
C VAL A 134 8.09 3.90 -8.35
N ILE A 135 9.10 4.55 -8.95
CA ILE A 135 9.06 4.87 -10.39
C ILE A 135 8.85 3.59 -11.21
N ARG A 136 9.62 2.54 -10.91
CA ARG A 136 9.50 1.25 -11.58
C ARG A 136 8.11 0.64 -11.36
N HIS A 137 7.61 0.61 -10.13
CA HIS A 137 6.28 0.11 -9.76
C HIS A 137 5.17 0.78 -10.57
N GLU A 138 5.14 2.10 -10.59
CA GLU A 138 4.11 2.84 -11.32
C GLU A 138 4.24 2.67 -12.85
N LEU A 139 5.45 2.49 -13.37
CA LEU A 139 5.64 2.20 -14.80
C LEU A 139 5.17 0.80 -15.18
N VAL A 140 5.23 -0.19 -14.29
CA VAL A 140 4.58 -1.50 -14.53
C VAL A 140 3.07 -1.30 -14.75
N HIS A 141 2.40 -0.44 -13.96
CA HIS A 141 0.99 -0.12 -14.17
C HIS A 141 0.73 0.53 -15.52
N VAL A 142 1.60 1.46 -15.95
CA VAL A 142 1.51 2.13 -17.26
C VAL A 142 1.60 1.11 -18.41
N PHE A 143 2.62 0.25 -18.40
CA PHE A 143 2.84 -0.74 -19.45
C PHE A 143 1.77 -1.85 -19.44
N MET A 144 1.37 -2.33 -18.27
CA MET A 144 0.28 -3.29 -18.13
C MET A 144 -1.01 -2.72 -18.74
N THR A 145 -1.37 -1.49 -18.38
CA THR A 145 -2.58 -0.84 -18.90
C THR A 145 -2.51 -0.66 -20.41
N SER A 146 -1.35 -0.21 -20.93
CA SER A 146 -1.12 -0.07 -22.38
C SER A 146 -1.33 -1.38 -23.12
N LYS A 147 -0.62 -2.45 -22.71
CA LYS A 147 -0.73 -3.78 -23.32
C LYS A 147 -2.16 -4.30 -23.30
N LEU A 148 -2.83 -4.21 -22.15
CA LEU A 148 -4.20 -4.68 -21.99
C LEU A 148 -5.20 -3.88 -22.83
N TYR A 149 -5.01 -2.57 -23.00
CA TYR A 149 -5.87 -1.75 -23.85
C TYR A 149 -5.63 -2.03 -25.33
N ASN A 150 -4.38 -2.15 -25.77
CA ASN A 150 -4.02 -2.49 -27.14
C ASN A 150 -4.58 -3.86 -27.53
N LEU A 151 -4.33 -4.88 -26.70
CA LEU A 151 -4.84 -6.24 -26.89
C LEU A 151 -6.36 -6.30 -27.05
N GLN A 152 -7.08 -5.54 -26.23
CA GLN A 152 -8.54 -5.51 -26.25
C GLN A 152 -9.10 -4.69 -27.41
N ALA A 153 -8.43 -3.61 -27.80
CA ALA A 153 -8.77 -2.81 -28.97
C ALA A 153 -8.60 -3.61 -30.27
N ASP A 154 -7.48 -4.31 -30.43
CA ASP A 154 -7.20 -5.17 -31.59
C ASP A 154 -8.26 -6.28 -31.75
N ARG A 155 -8.79 -6.76 -30.62
CA ARG A 155 -9.84 -7.79 -30.56
C ARG A 155 -11.26 -7.22 -30.54
N ARG A 156 -11.43 -5.90 -30.63
CA ARG A 156 -12.73 -5.19 -30.63
C ARG A 156 -13.61 -5.50 -29.41
N ILE A 157 -12.99 -5.64 -28.25
CA ILE A 157 -13.69 -5.94 -26.99
C ILE A 157 -14.26 -4.64 -26.42
N ALA A 158 -15.58 -4.57 -26.30
CA ALA A 158 -16.26 -3.37 -25.83
C ALA A 158 -16.10 -3.13 -24.32
N VAL A 159 -16.07 -4.21 -23.52
CA VAL A 159 -15.92 -4.14 -22.07
C VAL A 159 -14.48 -4.43 -21.70
N LYS A 160 -13.75 -3.39 -21.27
CA LYS A 160 -12.36 -3.52 -20.83
C LYS A 160 -12.29 -4.41 -19.60
N LYS A 161 -11.65 -5.57 -19.75
CA LYS A 161 -11.28 -6.50 -18.69
C LYS A 161 -9.93 -6.09 -18.10
N MET A 162 -9.83 -6.13 -16.78
CA MET A 162 -8.60 -5.93 -16.02
C MET A 162 -8.42 -7.12 -15.06
N PRO A 163 -7.17 -7.50 -14.74
CA PRO A 163 -6.91 -8.50 -13.72
C PRO A 163 -7.42 -8.04 -12.34
N PRO A 164 -7.60 -8.96 -11.38
CA PRO A 164 -7.88 -8.60 -9.99
C PRO A 164 -6.73 -7.80 -9.39
N LEU A 165 -7.05 -6.95 -8.40
CA LEU A 165 -6.10 -6.02 -7.80
C LEU A 165 -4.84 -6.71 -7.24
N TRP A 166 -4.99 -7.89 -6.64
CA TRP A 166 -3.84 -8.65 -6.11
C TRP A 166 -2.81 -8.99 -7.20
N PHE A 167 -3.28 -9.26 -8.42
CA PHE A 167 -2.40 -9.55 -9.55
C PHE A 167 -1.75 -8.26 -10.06
N VAL A 168 -2.54 -7.19 -10.19
CA VAL A 168 -2.06 -5.88 -10.64
C VAL A 168 -0.95 -5.35 -9.74
N GLU A 169 -1.17 -5.34 -8.43
CA GLU A 169 -0.17 -4.86 -7.47
C GLU A 169 0.97 -5.86 -7.28
N GLY A 170 0.67 -7.17 -7.27
CA GLY A 170 1.70 -8.21 -7.21
C GLY A 170 2.66 -8.15 -8.40
N LEU A 171 2.15 -7.87 -9.60
CA LEU A 171 2.95 -7.70 -10.83
C LEU A 171 3.84 -6.47 -10.72
N ALA A 172 3.27 -5.35 -10.27
CA ALA A 172 4.02 -4.12 -10.06
C ALA A 172 5.15 -4.31 -9.05
N GLU A 173 4.91 -5.00 -7.94
CA GLU A 173 5.95 -5.34 -6.95
C GLU A 173 7.00 -6.31 -7.51
N TYR A 174 6.56 -7.38 -8.19
CA TYR A 174 7.47 -8.42 -8.70
C TYR A 174 8.40 -7.91 -9.81
N TRP A 175 7.92 -7.04 -10.69
CA TRP A 175 8.73 -6.49 -11.79
C TRP A 175 9.43 -5.18 -11.45
N SER A 176 9.05 -4.49 -10.37
CA SER A 176 9.75 -3.28 -9.94
C SER A 176 10.91 -3.55 -8.99
N TYR A 177 10.85 -4.61 -8.19
CA TYR A 177 11.75 -4.77 -7.06
C TYR A 177 12.00 -6.21 -6.62
N HIS A 178 12.99 -6.37 -5.75
CA HIS A 178 13.34 -7.67 -5.18
C HIS A 178 12.46 -8.02 -3.97
N TRP A 179 12.43 -9.30 -3.62
CA TRP A 179 11.79 -9.78 -2.40
C TRP A 179 12.56 -9.30 -1.17
N ASP A 180 12.01 -8.34 -0.43
CA ASP A 180 12.70 -7.63 0.64
C ASP A 180 12.39 -8.20 2.03
N THR A 181 13.04 -7.64 3.06
CA THR A 181 12.85 -8.10 4.44
C THR A 181 11.45 -7.83 4.99
N GLN A 182 10.75 -6.79 4.50
CA GLN A 182 9.38 -6.51 4.94
C GLN A 182 8.39 -7.51 4.34
N ALA A 183 8.51 -7.81 3.04
CA ALA A 183 7.74 -8.84 2.37
C ALA A 183 7.96 -10.20 3.04
N GLU A 184 9.23 -10.55 3.30
CA GLU A 184 9.60 -11.78 4.00
C GLU A 184 9.01 -11.83 5.42
N MET A 185 9.04 -10.73 6.17
CA MET A 185 8.46 -10.65 7.51
C MET A 185 6.95 -10.93 7.48
N ILE A 186 6.21 -10.23 6.60
CA ILE A 186 4.76 -10.31 6.54
C ILE A 186 4.29 -11.67 6.03
N LEU A 187 4.86 -12.19 4.94
CA LEU A 187 4.47 -13.49 4.41
C LEU A 187 4.80 -14.63 5.37
N ARG A 188 5.97 -14.57 6.03
CA ARG A 188 6.34 -15.55 7.06
C ARG A 188 5.35 -15.53 8.21
N ASP A 189 4.98 -14.36 8.71
CA ASP A 189 4.01 -14.24 9.79
C ASP A 189 2.63 -14.79 9.38
N ALA A 190 2.19 -14.53 8.14
CA ALA A 190 0.94 -15.06 7.58
C ALA A 190 0.89 -16.59 7.56
N VAL A 191 1.96 -17.22 7.07
CA VAL A 191 2.03 -18.68 6.97
C VAL A 191 2.18 -19.33 8.35
N LEU A 192 3.04 -18.77 9.22
CA LEU A 192 3.26 -19.34 10.54
C LEU A 192 2.05 -19.18 11.46
N ASN A 193 1.32 -18.07 11.39
CA ASN A 193 0.16 -17.80 12.26
C ASN A 193 -1.19 -18.12 11.58
N ASN A 194 -1.17 -18.88 10.49
CA ASN A 194 -2.36 -19.45 9.84
C ASN A 194 -3.38 -18.40 9.38
N TYR A 195 -2.90 -17.29 8.79
CA TYR A 195 -3.74 -16.28 8.16
C TYR A 195 -3.35 -15.99 6.69
N PHE A 196 -2.39 -16.72 6.13
CA PHE A 196 -2.13 -16.79 4.69
C PHE A 196 -3.43 -17.06 3.91
N VAL A 197 -3.63 -16.37 2.79
CA VAL A 197 -4.87 -16.43 2.01
C VAL A 197 -4.66 -17.19 0.69
N PRO A 198 -5.45 -18.24 0.42
CA PRO A 198 -5.37 -18.97 -0.84
C PRO A 198 -5.96 -18.16 -2.01
N LEU A 199 -5.62 -18.52 -3.26
CA LEU A 199 -5.93 -17.76 -4.47
C LEU A 199 -7.42 -17.40 -4.64
N LYS A 200 -8.32 -18.33 -4.31
CA LYS A 200 -9.79 -18.14 -4.41
C LYS A 200 -10.33 -17.08 -3.44
N ASP A 201 -9.57 -16.80 -2.40
CA ASP A 201 -9.99 -16.05 -1.23
C ASP A 201 -9.31 -14.67 -1.14
N MET A 202 -8.49 -14.28 -2.13
CA MET A 202 -7.68 -13.06 -2.13
C MET A 202 -8.48 -11.76 -1.86
N LEU A 203 -9.80 -11.77 -2.12
CA LEU A 203 -10.69 -10.66 -1.75
C LEU A 203 -10.73 -10.39 -0.24
N ARG A 204 -10.42 -11.37 0.62
CA ARG A 204 -10.40 -11.22 2.09
C ARG A 204 -9.34 -10.25 2.58
N ILE A 205 -8.31 -10.02 1.77
CA ILE A 205 -7.17 -9.15 2.09
C ILE A 205 -7.10 -7.94 1.15
N TYR A 206 -8.20 -7.65 0.44
CA TYR A 206 -8.27 -6.57 -0.54
C TYR A 206 -7.70 -5.24 -0.02
N GLY A 207 -6.75 -4.68 -0.76
CA GLY A 207 -6.12 -3.39 -0.45
C GLY A 207 -5.17 -3.40 0.76
N SER A 208 -4.94 -4.56 1.39
CA SER A 208 -3.96 -4.67 2.48
C SER A 208 -2.54 -4.84 1.92
N PHE A 209 -1.54 -4.48 2.72
CA PHE A 209 -0.14 -4.75 2.39
C PHE A 209 0.14 -6.25 2.17
N LEU A 210 -0.57 -7.13 2.90
CA LEU A 210 -0.47 -8.58 2.72
C LEU A 210 -0.87 -9.01 1.30
N MET A 211 -1.92 -8.42 0.71
CA MET A 211 -2.36 -8.74 -0.66
C MET A 211 -1.29 -8.43 -1.70
N TYR A 212 -0.55 -7.32 -1.52
CA TYR A 212 0.54 -6.96 -2.42
C TYR A 212 1.64 -8.01 -2.35
N LYS A 213 2.01 -8.44 -1.14
CA LYS A 213 3.11 -9.39 -0.93
C LYS A 213 2.75 -10.83 -1.23
N GLU A 214 1.51 -11.25 -0.98
CA GLU A 214 1.01 -12.56 -1.45
C GLU A 214 0.89 -12.58 -2.97
N GLY A 215 0.40 -11.51 -3.61
CA GLY A 215 0.38 -11.40 -5.07
C GLY A 215 1.78 -11.43 -5.70
N GLN A 216 2.73 -10.66 -5.14
CA GLN A 216 4.14 -10.68 -5.55
C GLN A 216 4.73 -12.09 -5.41
N ASN A 217 4.48 -12.75 -4.28
CA ASN A 217 5.00 -14.08 -4.02
C ASN A 217 4.38 -15.14 -4.93
N PHE A 218 3.09 -15.05 -5.24
CA PHE A 218 2.47 -15.95 -6.20
C PHE A 218 3.13 -15.84 -7.58
N LEU A 219 3.43 -14.62 -8.05
CA LEU A 219 4.14 -14.44 -9.32
C LEU A 219 5.57 -14.97 -9.30
N MET A 220 6.26 -14.87 -8.16
CA MET A 220 7.56 -15.53 -7.98
C MET A 220 7.42 -17.06 -8.07
N PHE A 221 6.42 -17.64 -7.40
CA PHE A 221 6.12 -19.07 -7.48
C PHE A 221 5.82 -19.49 -8.92
N VAL A 222 5.02 -18.72 -9.66
CA VAL A 222 4.72 -18.99 -11.08
C VAL A 222 6.00 -18.96 -11.91
N ALA A 223 6.87 -17.97 -11.70
CA ALA A 223 8.12 -17.85 -12.43
C ALA A 223 9.09 -19.00 -12.14
N GLU A 224 9.17 -19.46 -10.89
CA GLU A 224 10.03 -20.55 -10.44
C GLU A 224 9.54 -21.93 -10.92
N GLU A 225 8.22 -22.18 -10.86
CA GLU A 225 7.63 -23.50 -11.14
C GLU A 225 7.24 -23.67 -12.62
N TYR A 226 6.74 -22.62 -13.27
CA TYR A 226 6.15 -22.70 -14.63
C TYR A 226 6.87 -21.83 -15.66
N GLY A 227 7.81 -20.97 -15.26
CA GLY A 227 8.51 -20.02 -16.12
C GLY A 227 7.92 -18.61 -16.09
N GLU A 228 8.78 -17.59 -16.10
CA GLU A 228 8.38 -16.17 -15.99
C GLU A 228 7.50 -15.72 -17.17
N GLU A 229 7.64 -16.33 -18.35
CA GLU A 229 6.83 -16.02 -19.53
C GLU A 229 5.33 -16.26 -19.34
N LYS A 230 4.96 -17.13 -18.40
CA LYS A 230 3.55 -17.40 -18.05
C LYS A 230 2.85 -16.15 -17.50
N ILE A 231 3.58 -15.27 -16.85
CA ILE A 231 3.05 -14.00 -16.31
C ILE A 231 2.56 -13.11 -17.46
N LEU A 232 3.33 -13.03 -18.55
CA LEU A 232 2.91 -12.30 -19.75
C LEU A 232 1.70 -12.96 -20.41
N GLN A 233 1.69 -14.30 -20.47
CA GLN A 233 0.58 -15.07 -21.03
C GLN A 233 -0.74 -14.88 -20.26
N PHE A 234 -0.71 -14.70 -18.93
CA PHE A 234 -1.93 -14.36 -18.18
C PHE A 234 -2.60 -13.09 -18.73
N MET A 235 -1.80 -12.04 -18.99
CA MET A 235 -2.32 -10.81 -19.58
C MET A 235 -2.78 -11.01 -21.03
N GLU A 236 -2.08 -11.82 -21.83
CA GLU A 236 -2.43 -12.09 -23.22
C GLU A 236 -3.69 -12.96 -23.39
N ASN A 237 -4.03 -13.74 -22.37
CA ASN A 237 -5.19 -14.62 -22.34
C ASN A 237 -6.41 -14.02 -21.62
N ILE A 238 -6.26 -12.86 -20.96
CA ILE A 238 -7.32 -12.27 -20.12
C ILE A 238 -8.66 -12.05 -20.83
N TRP A 239 -8.62 -11.80 -22.14
CA TRP A 239 -9.83 -11.56 -22.93
C TRP A 239 -10.68 -12.82 -23.11
N ARG A 240 -10.07 -14.01 -23.05
CA ARG A 240 -10.68 -15.31 -23.38
C ARG A 240 -11.75 -15.72 -22.38
N PHE A 241 -11.58 -15.36 -21.11
CA PHE A 241 -12.43 -15.82 -20.01
C PHE A 241 -13.03 -14.67 -19.22
N SER A 242 -14.13 -14.93 -18.52
CA SER A 242 -14.79 -13.91 -17.68
C SER A 242 -14.15 -13.79 -16.30
N ASN A 243 -13.67 -14.91 -15.75
CA ASN A 243 -12.99 -14.93 -14.46
C ASN A 243 -11.47 -15.04 -14.68
N PHE A 244 -10.70 -14.46 -13.77
CA PHE A 244 -9.25 -14.52 -13.84
C PHE A 244 -8.70 -15.90 -13.44
N GLU A 245 -9.42 -16.65 -12.60
CA GLU A 245 -9.09 -18.04 -12.26
C GLU A 245 -9.03 -18.91 -13.52
N ASP A 246 -10.04 -18.83 -14.39
CA ASP A 246 -10.06 -19.54 -15.68
C ASP A 246 -8.84 -19.17 -16.57
N VAL A 247 -8.35 -17.92 -16.48
CA VAL A 247 -7.15 -17.47 -17.22
C VAL A 247 -5.90 -18.15 -16.66
N ILE A 248 -5.80 -18.27 -15.34
CA ILE A 248 -4.70 -18.94 -14.66
C ILE A 248 -4.68 -20.42 -15.04
N GLU A 249 -5.81 -21.11 -14.89
CA GLU A 249 -5.94 -22.53 -15.22
C GLU A 249 -5.60 -22.81 -16.69
N TYR A 250 -6.12 -21.99 -17.61
CA TYR A 250 -5.81 -22.11 -19.02
C TYR A 250 -4.32 -21.92 -19.35
N THR A 251 -3.64 -21.02 -18.63
CA THR A 251 -2.25 -20.65 -18.93
C THR A 251 -1.25 -21.60 -18.28
N LEU A 252 -1.57 -22.14 -17.10
CA LEU A 252 -0.74 -23.09 -16.36
C LEU A 252 -1.09 -24.55 -16.65
N GLU A 253 -2.22 -24.81 -17.32
CA GLU A 253 -2.71 -26.15 -17.70
C GLU A 253 -3.01 -27.07 -16.50
N GLU A 254 -3.34 -26.46 -15.35
CA GLU A 254 -3.66 -27.13 -14.08
C GLU A 254 -4.89 -26.48 -13.44
N SER A 255 -5.60 -27.22 -12.59
CA SER A 255 -6.72 -26.64 -11.84
C SER A 255 -6.22 -25.63 -10.81
N ILE A 256 -7.06 -24.63 -10.49
CA ILE A 256 -6.72 -23.61 -9.51
C ILE A 256 -6.46 -24.23 -8.12
N GLU A 257 -7.11 -25.34 -7.78
CA GLU A 257 -6.86 -26.10 -6.56
C GLU A 257 -5.45 -26.71 -6.53
N GLU A 258 -5.01 -27.36 -7.60
CA GLU A 258 -3.68 -27.96 -7.67
C GLU A 258 -2.57 -26.89 -7.59
N ILE A 259 -2.78 -25.75 -8.26
CA ILE A 259 -1.85 -24.62 -8.23
C ILE A 259 -1.75 -24.05 -6.81
N ASP A 260 -2.89 -23.81 -6.15
CA ASP A 260 -2.93 -23.28 -4.78
C ASP A 260 -2.33 -24.25 -3.75
N GLU A 261 -2.55 -25.56 -3.93
CA GLU A 261 -1.93 -26.60 -3.11
C GLU A 261 -0.41 -26.59 -3.25
N LYS A 262 0.13 -26.54 -4.47
CA LYS A 262 1.57 -26.45 -4.72
C LYS A 262 2.18 -25.19 -4.12
N TRP A 263 1.53 -24.04 -4.36
CA TRP A 263 1.99 -22.76 -3.83
C TRP A 263 2.01 -22.77 -2.30
N THR A 264 0.89 -23.15 -1.68
CA THR A 264 0.78 -23.28 -0.22
C THR A 264 1.80 -24.28 0.34
N HIS A 265 2.00 -25.41 -0.34
CA HIS A 265 2.97 -26.42 0.08
C HIS A 265 4.40 -25.87 0.07
N SER A 266 4.79 -25.16 -0.98
CA SER A 266 6.13 -24.53 -1.07
C SER A 266 6.40 -23.58 0.09
N LEU A 267 5.40 -22.77 0.48
CA LEU A 267 5.50 -21.84 1.59
C LEU A 267 5.59 -22.55 2.94
N LYS A 268 4.82 -23.62 3.14
CA LYS A 268 4.90 -24.45 4.34
C LYS A 268 6.27 -25.11 4.47
N GLN A 269 6.81 -25.65 3.37
CA GLN A 269 8.17 -26.20 3.36
C GLN A 269 9.22 -25.15 3.75
N LYS A 270 9.09 -23.92 3.25
CA LYS A 270 10.00 -22.82 3.56
C LYS A 270 9.92 -22.39 5.03
N TYR A 271 8.71 -22.20 5.57
CA TYR A 271 8.53 -21.53 6.86
C TYR A 271 8.36 -22.46 8.05
N TYR A 272 7.70 -23.61 7.91
CA TYR A 272 7.41 -24.48 9.07
C TYR A 272 8.65 -24.98 9.82
N PRO A 273 9.82 -25.22 9.19
CA PRO A 273 11.05 -25.55 9.92
C PRO A 273 11.48 -24.48 10.94
N LEU A 274 11.01 -23.23 10.83
CA LEU A 274 11.32 -22.17 11.79
C LEU A 274 10.73 -22.45 13.19
N TYR A 275 9.66 -23.26 13.28
CA TYR A 275 9.07 -23.69 14.55
C TYR A 275 10.00 -24.55 15.39
N THR A 276 10.98 -25.24 14.79
CA THR A 276 11.90 -26.10 15.53
C THR A 276 12.72 -25.31 16.56
N ASN A 277 13.11 -24.07 16.23
CA ASN A 277 14.01 -23.27 17.05
C ASN A 277 13.38 -21.97 17.58
N LYS A 278 12.17 -21.62 17.12
CA LYS A 278 11.48 -20.38 17.50
C LYS A 278 10.05 -20.69 17.94
N PHE A 279 9.61 -20.02 19.00
CA PHE A 279 8.24 -20.10 19.47
C PHE A 279 7.44 -18.92 18.90
N PRO A 280 6.16 -19.12 18.52
CA PRO A 280 5.26 -18.01 18.24
C PRO A 280 5.27 -17.00 19.38
N HIS A 281 5.07 -15.73 19.04
CA HIS A 281 4.96 -14.67 20.03
C HIS A 281 3.88 -14.97 21.07
N THR A 282 2.82 -15.68 20.69
CA THR A 282 1.73 -16.11 21.57
C THR A 282 2.13 -17.13 22.65
N VAL A 283 3.24 -17.86 22.49
CA VAL A 283 3.68 -18.88 23.45
C VAL A 283 4.55 -18.28 24.56
N LYS A 284 5.43 -17.33 24.20
CA LYS A 284 6.42 -16.75 25.15
C LYS A 284 6.19 -15.27 25.46
N SER A 285 5.16 -14.64 24.91
CA SER A 285 4.87 -13.22 25.08
C SER A 285 3.42 -13.00 25.50
N LYS A 286 3.17 -11.90 26.21
CA LYS A 286 1.83 -11.46 26.59
C LYS A 286 1.43 -10.29 25.69
N LYS A 287 0.25 -10.36 25.07
CA LYS A 287 -0.36 -9.22 24.38
C LYS A 287 -0.77 -8.17 25.43
N ILE A 288 -0.25 -6.94 25.30
CA ILE A 288 -0.44 -5.86 26.28
C ILE A 288 -1.39 -4.75 25.79
N THR A 289 -1.70 -4.70 24.49
CA THR A 289 -2.70 -3.78 23.92
C THR A 289 -3.85 -4.58 23.32
N GLN A 290 -5.09 -4.10 23.42
CA GLN A 290 -6.28 -4.79 22.89
C GLN A 290 -7.09 -3.95 21.89
N LYS A 291 -6.74 -2.67 21.72
CA LYS A 291 -7.47 -1.70 20.89
C LYS A 291 -6.56 -1.13 19.81
N GLY A 292 -7.17 -0.90 18.65
CA GLY A 292 -6.56 -0.23 17.51
C GLY A 292 -5.24 -0.85 17.04
N PHE A 293 -4.58 -0.11 16.16
CA PHE A 293 -3.20 -0.33 15.78
C PHE A 293 -2.28 0.47 16.70
N ASN A 294 -1.08 -0.06 16.93
CA ASN A 294 -0.10 0.52 17.84
C ASN A 294 1.25 0.51 17.13
N PHE A 295 1.81 1.69 16.91
CA PHE A 295 2.97 1.94 16.08
C PHE A 295 4.09 2.57 16.90
N SER A 296 5.33 2.39 16.45
CA SER A 296 6.53 3.01 17.00
C SER A 296 6.64 2.93 18.53
N PRO A 297 6.60 1.73 19.12
CA PRO A 297 6.68 1.59 20.57
C PRO A 297 8.07 2.00 21.09
N ALA A 298 8.11 2.88 22.08
CA ALA A 298 9.32 3.31 22.78
C ALA A 298 9.21 3.02 24.28
N VAL A 299 10.23 2.38 24.83
CA VAL A 299 10.25 1.95 26.23
C VAL A 299 10.99 2.99 27.07
N TYR A 300 10.35 3.46 28.13
CA TYR A 300 10.98 4.24 29.19
C TYR A 300 11.07 3.38 30.45
N GLN A 301 12.24 3.35 31.08
CA GLN A 301 12.43 2.63 32.33
C GLN A 301 13.36 3.42 33.26
N ASP A 302 12.86 3.71 34.45
CA ASP A 302 13.60 4.24 35.60
C ASP A 302 13.48 3.24 36.78
N GLN A 303 14.17 3.51 37.90
CA GLN A 303 14.31 2.60 39.05
C GLN A 303 12.98 2.05 39.60
N SER A 304 11.88 2.81 39.47
CA SER A 304 10.55 2.44 39.97
C SER A 304 9.45 2.41 38.90
N THR A 305 9.74 2.87 37.68
CA THR A 305 8.72 3.17 36.69
C THR A 305 9.09 2.57 35.35
N LYS A 306 8.17 1.80 34.77
CA LYS A 306 8.33 1.26 33.43
C LYS A 306 7.11 1.63 32.59
N GLU A 307 7.35 2.32 31.48
CA GLU A 307 6.32 2.85 30.60
C GLU A 307 6.63 2.47 29.15
N ILE A 308 5.58 2.34 28.33
CA ILE A 308 5.71 2.21 26.89
C ILE A 308 4.87 3.29 26.24
N TYR A 309 5.52 4.12 25.43
CA TYR A 309 4.92 5.14 24.59
C TYR A 309 4.72 4.60 23.19
N PHE A 310 3.62 4.95 22.53
CA PHE A 310 3.34 4.53 21.17
C PHE A 310 2.33 5.46 20.51
N ILE A 311 2.29 5.44 19.17
CA ILE A 311 1.24 6.12 18.41
C ILE A 311 0.14 5.09 18.12
N GLY A 312 -1.12 5.45 18.34
CA GLY A 312 -2.26 4.56 18.11
C GLY A 312 -3.46 5.27 17.53
N ASN A 313 -4.43 4.51 17.03
CA ASN A 313 -5.67 5.03 16.45
C ASN A 313 -6.93 4.48 17.14
N HIS A 314 -6.93 4.49 18.48
CA HIS A 314 -7.94 3.78 19.28
C HIS A 314 -9.35 4.38 19.17
N ASP A 315 -9.46 5.64 18.77
CA ASP A 315 -10.71 6.38 18.58
C ASP A 315 -10.89 6.89 17.14
N GLY A 316 -10.16 6.30 16.19
CA GLY A 316 -10.19 6.68 14.77
C GLY A 316 -9.25 7.82 14.39
N TYR A 317 -8.62 8.49 15.35
CA TYR A 317 -7.60 9.52 15.12
C TYR A 317 -6.24 9.00 15.57
N ALA A 318 -5.17 9.28 14.80
CA ALA A 318 -3.83 9.03 15.28
C ALA A 318 -3.54 9.90 16.52
N SER A 319 -2.98 9.33 17.57
CA SER A 319 -2.71 10.00 18.85
C SER A 319 -1.55 9.32 19.57
N VAL A 320 -0.89 10.04 20.47
CA VAL A 320 0.17 9.46 21.30
C VAL A 320 -0.44 8.91 22.59
N PHE A 321 -0.09 7.68 22.90
CA PHE A 321 -0.54 6.95 24.08
C PHE A 321 0.65 6.49 24.91
N LYS A 322 0.39 6.20 26.18
CA LYS A 322 1.29 5.45 27.05
C LYS A 322 0.56 4.36 27.81
N ILE A 323 1.29 3.30 28.15
CA ILE A 323 0.90 2.29 29.14
C ILE A 323 1.97 2.23 30.22
N ILE A 324 1.54 1.99 31.46
CA ILE A 324 2.41 1.96 32.63
C ILE A 324 2.40 0.53 33.17
N TYR A 325 3.56 0.00 33.50
CA TYR A 325 3.70 -1.27 34.20
C TYR A 325 3.57 -1.04 35.70
N ASP A 326 2.66 -1.79 36.32
CA ASP A 326 2.45 -1.83 37.75
C ASP A 326 3.15 -3.07 38.32
N GLU A 327 4.18 -2.84 39.15
CA GLU A 327 4.96 -3.88 39.81
C GLU A 327 4.15 -4.68 40.86
N ASP A 328 3.19 -4.04 41.52
CA ASP A 328 2.38 -4.68 42.57
C ASP A 328 1.40 -5.68 41.96
N SER A 329 0.68 -5.24 40.92
CA SER A 329 -0.27 -6.11 40.21
C SER A 329 0.38 -6.96 39.11
N LYS A 330 1.67 -6.72 38.82
CA LYS A 330 2.42 -7.34 37.71
C LYS A 330 1.66 -7.24 36.38
N SER A 331 1.06 -6.07 36.14
CA SER A 331 0.14 -5.85 35.03
C SER A 331 0.40 -4.52 34.33
N TRP A 332 -0.15 -4.37 33.13
CA TRP A 332 -0.07 -3.12 32.36
C TRP A 332 -1.39 -2.37 32.52
N SER A 333 -1.31 -1.05 32.70
CA SER A 333 -2.48 -0.17 32.70
C SER A 333 -3.22 -0.24 31.36
N GLU A 334 -4.46 0.26 31.34
CA GLU A 334 -5.07 0.64 30.07
C GLU A 334 -4.27 1.74 29.36
N SER A 335 -4.46 1.87 28.05
CA SER A 335 -3.81 2.90 27.24
C SER A 335 -4.29 4.29 27.62
N ILE A 336 -3.37 5.14 28.09
CA ILE A 336 -3.61 6.51 28.48
C ILE A 336 -3.22 7.41 27.31
N LYS A 337 -4.15 8.19 26.77
CA LYS A 337 -3.86 9.18 25.73
C LYS A 337 -3.14 10.37 26.35
N ILE A 338 -1.98 10.72 25.82
CA ILE A 338 -1.17 11.87 26.29
C ILE A 338 -1.16 13.03 25.29
N VAL A 339 -1.34 12.75 23.99
CA VAL A 339 -1.49 13.77 22.94
C VAL A 339 -2.64 13.37 22.03
N GLN A 340 -3.58 14.28 21.81
CA GLN A 340 -4.66 14.11 20.84
C GLN A 340 -4.19 14.64 19.48
N GLY A 341 -4.13 13.76 18.48
CA GLY A 341 -3.89 14.15 17.10
C GLY A 341 -5.15 14.41 16.29
N GLU A 342 -4.94 14.97 15.10
CA GLU A 342 -5.92 15.25 14.05
C GLU A 342 -7.10 16.16 14.48
N ARG A 343 -6.89 17.00 15.50
CA ARG A 343 -7.90 17.94 16.01
C ARG A 343 -7.41 19.36 16.20
N SER A 344 -6.13 19.62 15.98
CA SER A 344 -5.52 20.94 16.06
C SER A 344 -4.52 21.14 14.91
N GLU A 345 -4.19 22.39 14.64
CA GLU A 345 -3.15 22.79 13.68
C GLU A 345 -1.73 22.36 14.10
N VAL A 346 -1.54 22.07 15.40
CA VAL A 346 -0.25 21.63 15.94
C VAL A 346 -0.02 20.14 15.67
N PHE A 347 -1.10 19.35 15.59
CA PHE A 347 -1.04 17.90 15.40
C PHE A 347 -2.01 17.49 14.29
N GLU A 348 -1.79 17.95 13.06
CA GLU A 348 -2.72 17.73 11.93
C GLU A 348 -2.81 16.26 11.53
N SER A 349 -1.68 15.56 11.47
CA SER A 349 -1.59 14.12 11.20
C SER A 349 -0.28 13.55 11.77
N PHE A 350 -0.24 12.22 11.92
CA PHE A 350 0.95 11.47 12.33
C PHE A 350 1.36 10.50 11.24
N HIS A 351 2.66 10.35 11.01
CA HIS A 351 3.21 9.36 10.08
C HIS A 351 3.24 7.97 10.74
N LEU A 352 2.09 7.29 10.75
CA LEU A 352 1.90 5.99 11.43
C LEU A 352 2.84 4.89 10.91
N MET A 353 3.26 4.99 9.65
CA MET A 353 4.10 4.00 8.97
C MET A 353 5.59 4.34 9.05
N GLU A 354 5.96 5.42 9.76
CA GLU A 354 7.34 5.82 10.00
C GLU A 354 7.69 5.69 11.49
N LEU A 355 8.96 5.41 11.76
CA LEU A 355 9.50 5.41 13.13
C LEU A 355 9.66 6.86 13.60
N SER A 356 8.57 7.40 14.12
CA SER A 356 8.42 8.83 14.43
C SER A 356 8.31 9.13 15.92
N LEU A 357 8.57 8.16 16.82
CA LEU A 357 8.45 8.35 18.27
C LEU A 357 9.67 7.77 19.01
N SER A 358 10.19 8.53 19.97
CA SER A 358 11.26 8.10 20.88
C SER A 358 11.06 8.66 22.28
N VAL A 359 11.75 8.07 23.27
CA VAL A 359 11.76 8.56 24.64
C VAL A 359 13.19 8.57 25.18
N SER A 360 13.58 9.65 25.82
CA SER A 360 14.90 9.80 26.43
C SER A 360 14.98 9.11 27.79
N ASN A 361 16.21 8.92 28.28
CA ASN A 361 16.47 8.39 29.62
C ASN A 361 15.93 9.27 30.77
N ASN A 362 15.57 10.53 30.51
CA ASN A 362 14.93 11.42 31.49
C ASN A 362 13.42 11.60 31.26
N GLY A 363 12.80 10.72 30.47
CA GLY A 363 11.34 10.68 30.28
C GLY A 363 10.79 11.74 29.32
N LYS A 364 11.64 12.38 28.51
CA LYS A 364 11.18 13.28 27.45
C LYS A 364 10.79 12.45 26.24
N VAL A 365 9.53 12.53 25.85
CA VAL A 365 9.01 11.91 24.62
C VAL A 365 9.22 12.89 23.48
N ALA A 366 9.83 12.43 22.40
CA ALA A 366 9.95 13.18 21.16
C ALA A 366 9.15 12.48 20.06
N PHE A 367 8.39 13.23 19.28
CA PHE A 367 7.67 12.67 18.14
C PHE A 367 7.51 13.66 16.98
N VAL A 368 7.27 13.12 15.78
CA VAL A 368 7.02 13.91 14.57
C VAL A 368 5.53 13.94 14.24
N SER A 369 5.02 15.12 13.92
CA SER A 369 3.67 15.28 13.35
C SER A 369 3.64 16.41 12.34
N LYS A 370 2.65 16.36 11.45
CA LYS A 370 2.37 17.45 10.52
C LYS A 370 1.78 18.64 11.27
N SER A 371 2.36 19.81 11.08
CA SER A 371 1.88 21.09 11.60
C SER A 371 2.11 22.22 10.59
N GLY A 372 1.03 22.92 10.23
CA GLY A 372 1.10 24.08 9.33
C GLY A 372 1.61 23.75 7.93
N GLY A 373 1.32 22.57 7.41
CA GLY A 373 1.80 22.13 6.10
C GLY A 373 3.26 21.64 6.06
N SER A 374 3.91 21.49 7.20
CA SER A 374 5.28 20.97 7.33
C SER A 374 5.40 19.96 8.47
N ASP A 375 6.50 19.22 8.56
CA ASP A 375 6.76 18.34 9.70
C ASP A 375 7.36 19.13 10.87
N ALA A 376 6.85 18.87 12.07
CA ALA A 376 7.33 19.43 13.32
C ALA A 376 7.75 18.33 14.30
N ILE A 377 8.87 18.56 14.99
CA ILE A 377 9.34 17.71 16.09
C ILE A 377 8.86 18.33 17.41
N HIS A 378 8.21 17.52 18.23
CA HIS A 378 7.66 17.91 19.53
C HIS A 378 8.42 17.27 20.69
#